data_AF-A0A0D6EPZ8-F1
#
_entry.id   AF-A0A0D6EPZ8-F1
#
_cell.length_a   1.000
_cell.length_b   1.000
_cell.length_c   1.000
_cell.angle_alpha   90.00
_cell.angle_beta   90.00
_cell.angle_gamma   90.00
#
_symmetry.space_group_name_H-M   'P 1'
#
loop_
_entity.id
_entity.type
_entity.pdbx_description
1 polymer ?
#
loop_
_entity_poly.entity_id
_entity_poly.type
_entity_poly.pdbx_seq_one_letter_code
_entity_poly.pdbx_strand_id
1 'polypeptide(L)'
;MSSSKRKSPPPSSASTVNKRQRLSPTHTSAPNHPSAASPSHDSLSSLSESRASSPEVELVNAVKGQTGAAASGAEGLMSGNGSTGAAGDAGRGIDPAAAGHPVVSAKRVPPSQPARTASKTNGAGRPAVGGKGRRGEEALEHAVAAREEVERRRAELKEANGVGVAGGREINQDLPVKIKTEEGEAEEVEVVHGEDAAEIAAPPRKERPAIAEERAGIIRFVVVTNDASPASMIILTGLKNIFQKQLPKMPREYIARLVFDRAHYSMAIVKRGLEVVGGITYRPFEGQKFAEIVFCAITGTEQVKGYGSHLMNHLKDHVKATTNCMHFLTYADNYAIGYFKKQGFTKEIQLDRSVWAGYIKDYEGGTIMHCSMLPRVKYLEVASMLAKQKEVILSKIRLLSQSHVVHPGLPFFANVSPVTKIDPSLVPGLKESGWTPEMDELTRRPKRGPQFAVMKKLLTLLIDHPSSWAFANPVNAEEVTDYYNVIEEPMDLATMESKLEGNSYETLDQFLYDARLIFNNCRSYNDAQSNYVKNANKLENYLNEQVKVYVDP
;
A
#
# COMPACT_ATOMS: atom_id res chain seq x y z
N MET A 1 -36.79 -43.83 35.86
CA MET A 1 -38.14 -44.32 35.55
C MET A 1 -38.93 -43.21 34.88
N SER A 2 -39.90 -43.58 34.03
CA SER A 2 -40.65 -42.69 33.13
C SER A 2 -41.54 -41.67 33.83
N SER A 3 -41.86 -40.54 33.17
CA SER A 3 -43.16 -40.37 32.49
C SER A 3 -43.37 -38.96 31.90
N SER A 4 -43.64 -38.89 30.61
CA SER A 4 -44.19 -37.69 29.94
C SER A 4 -45.72 -37.64 30.06
N LYS A 5 -46.33 -36.44 30.12
CA LYS A 5 -47.73 -36.24 29.71
C LYS A 5 -47.92 -34.91 28.99
N ARG A 6 -48.64 -34.96 27.86
CA ARG A 6 -49.03 -33.84 26.98
C ARG A 6 -50.35 -33.21 27.45
N LYS A 7 -50.62 -31.94 27.09
CA LYS A 7 -51.80 -31.56 26.26
C LYS A 7 -51.84 -30.07 25.85
N SER A 8 -52.62 -29.86 24.78
CA SER A 8 -52.70 -28.81 23.75
C SER A 8 -53.35 -27.45 24.14
N PRO A 9 -53.41 -26.46 23.21
CA PRO A 9 -53.92 -25.09 23.40
C PRO A 9 -55.30 -24.87 22.69
N PRO A 10 -55.67 -23.67 22.18
CA PRO A 10 -55.98 -22.37 22.78
C PRO A 10 -57.49 -22.02 22.57
N PRO A 11 -57.92 -20.74 22.77
CA PRO A 11 -59.11 -20.24 22.08
C PRO A 11 -58.84 -18.99 21.21
N SER A 12 -59.55 -18.91 20.07
CA SER A 12 -59.74 -17.71 19.28
C SER A 12 -61.21 -17.60 18.86
N SER A 13 -61.73 -16.37 18.78
CA SER A 13 -62.77 -15.88 17.84
C SER A 13 -63.62 -14.75 18.43
N ALA A 14 -63.76 -13.65 17.67
CA ALA A 14 -65.03 -12.99 17.34
C ALA A 14 -64.77 -11.72 16.50
N SER A 15 -65.29 -11.72 15.26
CA SER A 15 -65.56 -10.51 14.45
C SER A 15 -66.97 -9.95 14.79
N THR A 16 -67.53 -8.84 14.29
CA THR A 16 -67.57 -8.35 12.89
C THR A 16 -68.26 -6.96 12.80
N VAL A 17 -68.16 -6.30 11.63
CA VAL A 17 -69.14 -5.40 10.95
C VAL A 17 -68.77 -3.91 10.74
N ASN A 18 -68.94 -3.50 9.48
CA ASN A 18 -68.70 -2.20 8.84
C ASN A 18 -69.71 -1.08 9.15
N LYS A 19 -69.36 0.17 8.81
CA LYS A 19 -70.25 1.03 8.01
C LYS A 19 -69.50 2.02 7.09
N ARG A 20 -69.99 2.17 5.85
CA ARG A 20 -69.53 3.16 4.84
C ARG A 20 -70.26 4.48 5.03
N GLN A 21 -69.66 5.59 4.57
CA GLN A 21 -70.40 6.63 3.85
C GLN A 21 -69.51 7.35 2.81
N ARG A 22 -70.15 8.10 1.90
CA ARG A 22 -69.68 8.43 0.54
C ARG A 22 -70.17 9.82 0.15
N LEU A 23 -69.28 10.70 -0.33
CA LEU A 23 -69.66 11.93 -1.06
C LEU A 23 -68.65 12.21 -2.20
N SER A 24 -69.13 12.89 -3.24
CA SER A 24 -68.45 13.20 -4.51
C SER A 24 -69.17 14.41 -5.19
N PRO A 25 -68.79 14.89 -6.38
CA PRO A 25 -67.87 16.02 -6.59
C PRO A 25 -68.52 17.24 -7.28
N THR A 26 -67.77 18.34 -7.48
CA THR A 26 -68.17 19.49 -8.32
C THR A 26 -67.02 20.04 -9.19
N HIS A 27 -67.38 20.81 -10.23
CA HIS A 27 -66.64 21.06 -11.49
C HIS A 27 -65.78 22.34 -11.56
N THR A 28 -65.10 22.51 -12.72
CA THR A 28 -64.50 23.74 -13.33
C THR A 28 -63.14 24.21 -12.80
N SER A 29 -62.18 24.75 -13.59
CA SER A 29 -62.10 25.07 -15.05
C SER A 29 -60.63 25.08 -15.55
N ALA A 30 -60.40 25.03 -16.87
CA ALA A 30 -59.08 25.25 -17.52
C ALA A 30 -58.68 26.76 -17.59
N PRO A 31 -57.47 27.15 -18.06
CA PRO A 31 -57.24 27.23 -19.52
C PRO A 31 -55.79 27.06 -20.08
N ASN A 32 -55.75 26.80 -21.40
CA ASN A 32 -54.79 27.24 -22.44
C ASN A 32 -53.32 26.76 -22.55
N HIS A 33 -53.05 26.11 -23.71
CA HIS A 33 -51.80 26.14 -24.48
C HIS A 33 -51.57 27.52 -25.15
N PRO A 34 -50.39 27.76 -25.76
CA PRO A 34 -50.33 27.62 -27.24
C PRO A 34 -49.19 26.71 -27.76
N SER A 35 -49.25 26.43 -29.06
CA SER A 35 -48.39 25.51 -29.82
C SER A 35 -47.58 26.25 -30.89
N ALA A 36 -46.35 25.80 -31.16
CA ALA A 36 -45.62 25.92 -32.43
C ALA A 36 -44.29 25.13 -32.31
N ALA A 37 -43.69 24.55 -33.35
CA ALA A 37 -44.18 24.02 -34.63
C ALA A 37 -43.07 23.10 -35.19
N SER A 38 -43.43 22.09 -36.00
CA SER A 38 -42.46 21.23 -36.71
C SER A 38 -42.61 21.37 -38.23
N PRO A 39 -41.52 21.17 -38.98
CA PRO A 39 -41.55 20.47 -40.28
C PRO A 39 -40.69 19.19 -40.20
N SER A 40 -41.20 17.99 -40.48
CA SER A 40 -41.40 17.39 -41.81
C SER A 40 -40.08 17.27 -42.61
N HIS A 41 -39.42 16.11 -42.59
CA HIS A 41 -39.61 14.95 -43.50
C HIS A 41 -38.70 15.03 -44.75
N ASP A 42 -37.78 14.06 -44.90
CA ASP A 42 -37.43 13.53 -46.23
C ASP A 42 -36.89 12.08 -46.20
N SER A 43 -37.80 11.17 -46.56
CA SER A 43 -37.71 10.03 -47.47
C SER A 43 -36.37 9.41 -47.95
N LEU A 44 -36.31 8.06 -47.88
CA LEU A 44 -35.77 7.12 -48.89
C LEU A 44 -34.23 7.14 -49.18
N SER A 45 -33.55 6.07 -49.62
CA SER A 45 -33.83 4.62 -49.68
C SER A 45 -32.54 3.86 -50.06
N SER A 46 -32.41 2.59 -49.67
CA SER A 46 -31.65 1.49 -50.32
C SER A 46 -30.28 1.74 -50.97
N LEU A 47 -29.28 0.91 -50.61
CA LEU A 47 -28.55 0.11 -51.61
C LEU A 47 -27.82 -1.09 -50.96
N SER A 48 -27.56 -2.10 -51.77
CA SER A 48 -27.15 -3.45 -51.39
C SER A 48 -25.65 -3.72 -51.56
N GLU A 49 -25.19 -4.78 -50.88
CA GLU A 49 -24.08 -5.68 -51.24
C GLU A 49 -22.83 -5.14 -51.98
N SER A 50 -21.65 -5.28 -51.35
CA SER A 50 -20.52 -5.91 -52.05
C SER A 50 -19.52 -6.55 -51.06
N ARG A 51 -18.96 -7.68 -51.48
CA ARG A 51 -18.04 -8.56 -50.75
C ARG A 51 -16.72 -8.55 -51.50
N ALA A 52 -15.61 -8.09 -50.91
CA ALA A 52 -14.29 -8.13 -51.53
C ALA A 52 -13.17 -8.28 -50.48
N SER A 53 -12.08 -8.93 -50.90
CA SER A 53 -11.00 -9.44 -50.05
C SER A 53 -9.90 -8.42 -49.75
N SER A 54 -9.07 -8.74 -48.74
CA SER A 54 -7.74 -8.18 -48.52
C SER A 54 -6.82 -8.30 -49.74
N PRO A 55 -5.71 -7.55 -49.73
CA PRO A 55 -4.41 -8.15 -50.04
C PRO A 55 -3.41 -7.96 -48.89
N GLU A 56 -2.59 -8.99 -48.68
CA GLU A 56 -1.34 -8.90 -47.93
C GLU A 56 -0.28 -8.15 -48.76
N VAL A 57 0.71 -7.57 -48.07
CA VAL A 57 1.98 -7.16 -48.69
C VAL A 57 3.10 -7.71 -47.80
N GLU A 58 3.77 -8.75 -48.28
CA GLU A 58 5.06 -9.17 -47.76
C GLU A 58 6.13 -8.11 -48.08
N LEU A 59 7.10 -7.95 -47.18
CA LEU A 59 8.45 -7.55 -47.59
C LEU A 59 9.47 -8.45 -46.88
N VAL A 60 10.31 -9.08 -47.68
CA VAL A 60 11.25 -10.16 -47.31
C VAL A 60 12.69 -9.67 -47.53
N ASN A 61 13.69 -10.36 -46.94
CA ASN A 61 15.16 -10.20 -47.12
C ASN A 61 15.81 -8.97 -46.42
N ALA A 62 17.11 -8.96 -46.02
CA ALA A 62 18.19 -9.97 -45.96
C ALA A 62 19.42 -9.41 -45.18
N VAL A 63 20.51 -10.10 -44.79
CA VAL A 63 20.88 -11.49 -44.41
C VAL A 63 22.36 -11.46 -43.90
N LYS A 64 22.78 -12.40 -43.02
CA LYS A 64 24.17 -12.66 -42.48
C LYS A 64 24.66 -11.82 -41.28
N GLY A 65 25.44 -12.39 -40.34
CA GLY A 65 25.74 -13.83 -40.20
C GLY A 65 26.81 -14.24 -39.16
N GLN A 66 26.78 -15.54 -38.85
CA GLN A 66 27.85 -16.44 -38.39
C GLN A 66 28.50 -16.30 -36.99
N THR A 67 28.49 -17.43 -36.28
CA THR A 67 29.34 -17.79 -35.12
C THR A 67 29.82 -19.24 -35.30
N GLY A 68 31.12 -19.52 -35.13
CA GLY A 68 31.66 -20.89 -34.93
C GLY A 68 31.60 -21.28 -33.44
N ALA A 69 31.33 -22.54 -33.05
CA ALA A 69 32.13 -23.77 -33.20
C ALA A 69 33.23 -23.90 -32.10
N ALA A 70 33.45 -25.02 -31.39
CA ALA A 70 32.86 -26.38 -31.45
C ALA A 70 33.11 -27.25 -30.18
N ALA A 71 32.35 -28.35 -30.04
CA ALA A 71 32.67 -29.68 -29.44
C ALA A 71 33.05 -29.80 -27.92
N SER A 72 32.96 -30.95 -27.21
CA SER A 72 32.66 -32.37 -27.55
C SER A 72 32.19 -33.22 -26.33
N GLY A 73 31.60 -34.42 -26.57
CA GLY A 73 31.37 -35.52 -25.59
C GLY A 73 29.90 -35.70 -25.14
N ALA A 74 29.09 -36.70 -25.55
CA ALA A 74 29.20 -38.18 -25.48
C ALA A 74 29.15 -38.72 -24.03
N GLU A 75 28.42 -39.77 -23.65
CA GLU A 75 27.46 -40.69 -24.31
C GLU A 75 26.64 -41.43 -23.22
N GLY A 76 25.54 -42.14 -23.54
CA GLY A 76 24.91 -43.08 -22.58
C GLY A 76 23.40 -43.33 -22.69
N LEU A 77 22.98 -44.26 -23.54
CA LEU A 77 21.62 -44.82 -23.55
C LEU A 77 21.47 -45.98 -22.54
N MET A 78 20.29 -46.15 -21.95
CA MET A 78 19.60 -47.45 -21.91
C MET A 78 18.10 -47.30 -21.58
N SER A 79 17.25 -47.93 -22.40
CA SER A 79 15.80 -48.12 -22.19
C SER A 79 15.54 -49.59 -21.82
N GLY A 80 14.46 -49.90 -21.06
CA GLY A 80 14.09 -51.31 -20.84
C GLY A 80 12.89 -51.63 -19.91
N ASN A 81 11.67 -51.44 -20.41
CA ASN A 81 10.40 -52.19 -20.19
C ASN A 81 10.07 -53.02 -18.90
N GLY A 82 8.78 -52.97 -18.53
CA GLY A 82 7.97 -54.16 -18.16
C GLY A 82 7.34 -54.19 -16.76
N SER A 83 6.13 -53.64 -16.54
CA SER A 83 4.82 -54.36 -16.53
C SER A 83 4.74 -55.59 -15.61
N THR A 84 4.10 -55.53 -14.43
CA THR A 84 2.66 -55.86 -14.14
C THR A 84 2.58 -56.10 -12.60
N GLY A 85 1.46 -56.06 -11.85
CA GLY A 85 0.06 -55.66 -12.07
C GLY A 85 -0.80 -55.90 -10.80
N ALA A 86 -2.01 -55.33 -10.77
CA ALA A 86 -3.18 -55.69 -9.93
C ALA A 86 -3.20 -55.54 -8.38
N ALA A 87 -4.06 -54.61 -7.93
CA ALA A 87 -5.13 -54.75 -6.92
C ALA A 87 -4.84 -54.98 -5.41
N GLY A 88 -5.52 -54.18 -4.57
CA GLY A 88 -5.61 -54.33 -3.11
C GLY A 88 -6.32 -53.15 -2.42
N ASP A 89 -7.64 -53.24 -2.28
CA ASP A 89 -8.51 -52.23 -1.64
C ASP A 89 -8.49 -52.34 -0.09
N ALA A 90 -8.55 -51.20 0.60
CA ALA A 90 -9.16 -51.02 1.93
C ALA A 90 -9.06 -49.54 2.38
N GLY A 91 -10.15 -48.78 2.29
CA GLY A 91 -10.18 -47.37 2.72
C GLY A 91 -10.38 -47.14 4.23
N ARG A 92 -10.13 -45.91 4.68
CA ARG A 92 -10.80 -45.27 5.84
C ARG A 92 -10.99 -43.78 5.56
N GLY A 93 -12.25 -43.36 5.42
CA GLY A 93 -12.60 -41.94 5.43
C GLY A 93 -12.48 -41.36 6.84
N ILE A 94 -12.24 -40.04 6.91
CA ILE A 94 -12.35 -39.26 8.14
C ILE A 94 -13.26 -38.07 7.82
N ASP A 95 -14.45 -38.06 8.40
CA ASP A 95 -15.37 -36.93 8.34
C ASP A 95 -14.86 -35.77 9.21
N PRO A 96 -14.92 -34.51 8.75
CA PRO A 96 -14.71 -33.36 9.60
C PRO A 96 -16.01 -33.02 10.37
N ALA A 97 -16.13 -33.54 11.58
CA ALA A 97 -17.23 -33.19 12.49
C ALA A 97 -17.04 -31.79 13.11
N ALA A 98 -18.14 -31.07 13.29
CA ALA A 98 -18.14 -29.72 13.86
C ALA A 98 -17.96 -29.71 15.40
N ALA A 99 -17.13 -28.79 15.87
CA ALA A 99 -17.12 -28.23 17.22
C ALA A 99 -16.56 -26.79 17.10
N GLY A 100 -17.13 -25.75 17.71
CA GLY A 100 -17.92 -25.73 18.93
C GLY A 100 -17.03 -25.24 20.07
N HIS A 101 -16.72 -23.95 20.12
CA HIS A 101 -15.84 -23.36 21.13
C HIS A 101 -16.52 -23.34 22.52
N PRO A 102 -15.96 -23.98 23.56
CA PRO A 102 -16.35 -23.72 24.93
C PRO A 102 -15.55 -22.54 25.49
N VAL A 103 -16.25 -21.53 26.01
CA VAL A 103 -15.66 -20.53 26.90
C VAL A 103 -15.32 -21.23 28.22
N VAL A 104 -14.07 -21.15 28.68
CA VAL A 104 -13.65 -21.73 29.97
C VAL A 104 -13.05 -20.63 30.86
N SER A 105 -13.49 -20.59 32.10
CA SER A 105 -13.18 -19.54 33.07
C SER A 105 -11.77 -19.66 33.68
N ALA A 106 -11.11 -18.52 33.89
CA ALA A 106 -9.88 -18.44 34.67
C ALA A 106 -10.14 -18.72 36.18
N LYS A 107 -9.11 -19.20 36.89
CA LYS A 107 -9.18 -19.52 38.32
C LYS A 107 -9.30 -18.25 39.18
N ARG A 108 -10.31 -18.20 40.05
CA ARG A 108 -10.35 -17.26 41.19
C ARG A 108 -9.48 -17.77 42.34
N VAL A 109 -8.72 -16.86 42.95
CA VAL A 109 -8.09 -17.02 44.27
C VAL A 109 -8.72 -15.98 45.22
N PRO A 110 -9.11 -16.35 46.47
CA PRO A 110 -9.77 -15.42 47.39
C PRO A 110 -8.78 -14.47 48.09
N PRO A 111 -9.24 -13.31 48.59
CA PRO A 111 -8.38 -12.30 49.20
C PRO A 111 -8.10 -12.58 50.68
N SER A 112 -6.91 -12.18 51.14
CA SER A 112 -6.63 -11.96 52.56
C SER A 112 -5.88 -10.63 52.75
N GLN A 113 -6.24 -9.91 53.81
CA GLN A 113 -5.60 -8.68 54.32
C GLN A 113 -5.60 -8.78 55.86
N PRO A 114 -4.89 -7.89 56.58
CA PRO A 114 -3.46 -7.61 56.46
C PRO A 114 -2.76 -7.65 57.83
N ALA A 115 -1.43 -7.76 57.87
CA ALA A 115 -0.66 -7.56 59.10
C ALA A 115 0.43 -6.50 58.88
N ARG A 116 0.41 -5.45 59.72
CA ARG A 116 1.44 -4.40 59.77
C ARG A 116 2.59 -4.84 60.68
N THR A 117 3.82 -4.77 60.20
CA THR A 117 5.00 -4.40 61.01
C THR A 117 5.94 -3.56 60.16
N ALA A 118 6.55 -2.54 60.76
CA ALA A 118 7.43 -1.60 60.08
C ALA A 118 8.89 -1.83 60.49
N SER A 119 9.82 -1.67 59.55
CA SER A 119 11.19 -1.25 59.83
C SER A 119 11.69 -0.34 58.69
N LYS A 120 12.54 0.63 59.04
CA LYS A 120 13.11 1.61 58.12
C LYS A 120 14.56 1.25 57.83
N THR A 121 14.99 1.31 56.56
CA THR A 121 16.35 1.70 56.17
C THR A 121 16.32 2.45 54.83
N ASN A 122 17.32 3.31 54.59
CA ASN A 122 17.34 4.28 53.51
C ASN A 122 17.88 3.70 52.19
N GLY A 123 17.45 4.26 51.04
CA GLY A 123 18.12 4.04 49.75
C GLY A 123 17.41 4.67 48.54
N ALA A 124 17.95 5.80 48.05
CA ALA A 124 17.75 6.41 46.72
C ALA A 124 16.38 6.29 46.00
N GLY A 125 15.66 7.41 45.88
CA GLY A 125 14.39 7.47 45.13
C GLY A 125 14.54 7.29 43.61
N ARG A 126 13.62 6.53 43.01
CA ARG A 126 13.32 6.56 41.56
C ARG A 126 12.11 7.49 41.32
N PRO A 127 12.06 8.24 40.21
CA PRO A 127 10.94 9.14 39.90
C PRO A 127 9.69 8.36 39.48
N ALA A 128 8.51 8.96 39.74
CA ALA A 128 7.22 8.37 39.42
C ALA A 128 6.92 8.35 37.92
N VAL A 129 6.24 7.29 37.46
CA VAL A 129 5.77 7.16 36.07
C VAL A 129 4.48 7.97 35.88
N GLY A 130 4.57 9.05 35.12
CA GLY A 130 3.42 9.84 34.67
C GLY A 130 3.80 10.68 33.44
N GLY A 131 3.11 10.46 32.32
CA GLY A 131 3.28 11.27 31.10
C GLY A 131 3.40 10.49 29.79
N LYS A 132 2.32 9.85 29.31
CA LYS A 132 2.17 9.56 27.88
C LYS A 132 1.96 10.90 27.15
N GLY A 133 3.05 11.49 26.68
CA GLY A 133 3.06 12.77 25.94
C GLY A 133 4.47 13.29 25.62
N ARG A 134 5.42 13.13 26.56
CA ARG A 134 6.73 13.82 26.49
C ARG A 134 7.63 13.45 25.31
N ARG A 135 7.61 12.21 24.79
CA ARG A 135 8.53 11.79 23.72
C ARG A 135 8.39 12.58 22.40
N GLY A 136 7.22 13.15 22.12
CA GLY A 136 7.05 14.02 20.95
C GLY A 136 7.54 15.45 21.21
N GLU A 137 7.43 15.90 22.46
CA GLU A 137 7.84 17.23 22.93
C GLU A 137 9.37 17.29 23.09
N GLU A 138 9.99 16.30 23.73
CA GLU A 138 11.45 16.13 23.85
C GLU A 138 12.13 16.02 22.47
N ALA A 139 11.51 15.33 21.50
CA ALA A 139 12.02 15.24 20.14
C ALA A 139 11.91 16.56 19.36
N LEU A 140 10.86 17.35 19.61
CA LEU A 140 10.68 18.68 19.04
C LEU A 140 11.65 19.69 19.67
N GLU A 141 11.82 19.62 21.00
CA GLU A 141 12.73 20.46 21.79
C GLU A 141 14.19 20.19 21.40
N HIS A 142 14.59 18.93 21.23
CA HIS A 142 15.90 18.55 20.68
C HIS A 142 16.09 19.04 19.23
N ALA A 143 15.04 19.00 18.39
CA ALA A 143 15.11 19.52 17.02
C ALA A 143 15.20 21.06 16.95
N VAL A 144 14.54 21.76 17.88
CA VAL A 144 14.63 23.22 18.04
C VAL A 144 16.02 23.60 18.58
N ALA A 145 16.51 22.96 19.64
CA ALA A 145 17.84 23.21 20.19
C ALA A 145 18.96 22.91 19.17
N ALA A 146 18.85 21.82 18.39
CA ALA A 146 19.80 21.53 17.31
C ALA A 146 19.77 22.60 16.20
N ARG A 147 18.59 23.18 15.92
CA ARG A 147 18.46 24.27 14.95
C ARG A 147 19.02 25.59 15.49
N GLU A 148 18.77 25.91 16.75
CA GLU A 148 19.31 27.11 17.42
C GLU A 148 20.84 27.05 17.54
N GLU A 149 21.42 25.88 17.85
CA GLU A 149 22.87 25.66 17.84
C GLU A 149 23.48 25.84 16.44
N VAL A 150 22.80 25.38 15.38
CA VAL A 150 23.23 25.60 13.99
C VAL A 150 23.10 27.08 13.59
N GLU A 151 22.03 27.77 13.98
CA GLU A 151 21.88 29.21 13.73
C GLU A 151 22.90 30.04 14.54
N ARG A 152 23.26 29.62 15.77
CA ARG A 152 24.32 30.21 16.60
C ARG A 152 25.71 30.07 15.97
N ARG A 153 26.11 28.85 15.58
CA ARG A 153 27.37 28.62 14.86
C ARG A 153 27.44 29.38 13.53
N ARG A 154 26.29 29.58 12.87
CA ARG A 154 26.19 30.37 11.64
C ARG A 154 26.30 31.88 11.89
N ALA A 155 25.92 32.38 13.06
CA ALA A 155 26.15 33.76 13.48
C ALA A 155 27.63 33.98 13.83
N GLU A 156 28.23 33.06 14.58
CA GLU A 156 29.67 33.08 14.93
C GLU A 156 30.56 33.06 13.66
N LEU A 157 30.22 32.21 12.67
CA LEU A 157 30.87 32.21 11.34
C LEU A 157 30.63 33.48 10.51
N LYS A 158 29.58 34.24 10.78
CA LYS A 158 29.33 35.54 10.13
C LYS A 158 30.13 36.68 10.77
N GLU A 159 30.26 36.70 12.09
CA GLU A 159 31.15 37.65 12.77
C GLU A 159 32.62 37.39 12.42
N ALA A 160 33.05 36.12 12.40
CA ALA A 160 34.42 35.75 12.05
C ALA A 160 34.84 36.17 10.62
N ASN A 161 33.89 36.29 9.69
CA ASN A 161 34.15 36.64 8.29
C ASN A 161 33.89 38.13 7.94
N GLY A 162 33.57 39.00 8.90
CA GLY A 162 33.78 40.45 8.77
C GLY A 162 33.07 41.19 7.63
N VAL A 163 31.93 40.73 7.10
CA VAL A 163 31.17 41.45 6.07
C VAL A 163 29.90 42.08 6.66
N GLY A 164 29.91 43.41 6.73
CA GLY A 164 28.82 44.24 7.26
C GLY A 164 27.57 44.31 6.38
N VAL A 165 26.49 44.81 6.97
CA VAL A 165 25.13 44.82 6.39
C VAL A 165 24.89 45.99 5.42
N ALA A 166 24.38 45.67 4.23
CA ALA A 166 23.45 46.51 3.46
C ALA A 166 22.47 45.56 2.74
N GLY A 167 21.17 45.83 2.63
CA GLY A 167 20.52 47.14 2.54
C GLY A 167 20.23 47.39 1.06
N GLY A 168 19.10 46.84 0.58
CA GLY A 168 18.90 46.62 -0.86
C GLY A 168 18.75 47.88 -1.72
N ARG A 169 19.02 47.72 -3.02
CA ARG A 169 18.58 48.63 -4.08
C ARG A 169 18.48 47.91 -5.43
N GLU A 170 17.69 48.50 -6.31
CA GLU A 170 17.26 47.94 -7.58
C GLU A 170 18.38 47.90 -8.62
N ILE A 171 18.29 46.93 -9.53
CA ILE A 171 19.17 46.81 -10.69
C ILE A 171 18.72 47.83 -11.74
N ASN A 172 19.63 48.65 -12.24
CA ASN A 172 19.40 49.44 -13.45
C ASN A 172 20.63 49.41 -14.36
N GLN A 173 20.40 49.45 -15.67
CA GLN A 173 21.34 48.97 -16.69
C GLN A 173 22.33 50.05 -17.18
N ASP A 174 23.39 49.55 -17.82
CA ASP A 174 24.25 50.18 -18.83
C ASP A 174 25.03 51.48 -18.48
N LEU A 175 26.36 51.34 -18.42
CA LEU A 175 27.34 52.06 -19.27
C LEU A 175 28.79 51.63 -18.90
N PRO A 176 29.77 51.64 -19.85
CA PRO A 176 31.09 51.05 -19.64
C PRO A 176 32.15 52.05 -19.15
N VAL A 177 33.11 51.57 -18.35
CA VAL A 177 34.32 52.32 -17.99
C VAL A 177 35.57 51.48 -18.26
N LYS A 178 36.50 52.01 -19.06
CA LYS A 178 37.82 51.41 -19.29
C LYS A 178 38.77 51.76 -18.15
N ILE A 179 39.52 50.76 -17.66
CA ILE A 179 40.72 50.97 -16.84
C ILE A 179 41.92 50.38 -17.59
N LYS A 180 43.09 51.01 -17.46
CA LYS A 180 44.32 50.63 -18.14
C LYS A 180 45.05 49.50 -17.41
N THR A 181 45.67 48.63 -18.19
CA THR A 181 46.61 47.58 -17.80
C THR A 181 47.92 48.15 -17.21
N GLU A 182 48.41 47.52 -16.16
CA GLU A 182 49.85 47.28 -15.92
C GLU A 182 50.02 45.79 -15.49
N GLU A 183 51.21 45.24 -15.70
CA GLU A 183 51.42 43.80 -15.95
C GLU A 183 51.70 42.97 -14.69
N GLY A 184 51.26 41.69 -14.70
CA GLY A 184 51.59 40.70 -13.67
C GLY A 184 50.56 39.57 -13.62
N GLU A 185 50.89 38.41 -14.22
CA GLU A 185 49.95 37.30 -14.41
C GLU A 185 49.38 36.75 -13.09
N ALA A 186 48.06 36.94 -12.92
CA ALA A 186 47.23 36.08 -12.10
C ALA A 186 46.29 35.32 -13.05
N GLU A 187 46.28 33.99 -13.00
CA GLU A 187 45.21 33.22 -13.65
C GLU A 187 43.89 33.59 -12.96
N GLU A 188 43.04 34.34 -13.66
CA GLU A 188 41.65 34.50 -13.25
C GLU A 188 41.00 33.12 -13.26
N VAL A 189 40.60 32.64 -12.09
CA VAL A 189 39.70 31.50 -11.98
C VAL A 189 38.36 31.95 -12.53
N GLU A 190 38.14 31.68 -13.82
CA GLU A 190 36.86 31.90 -14.48
C GLU A 190 35.82 31.01 -13.80
N VAL A 191 35.10 31.59 -12.83
CA VAL A 191 33.88 30.99 -12.29
C VAL A 191 32.84 31.13 -13.39
N VAL A 192 32.88 30.17 -14.31
CA VAL A 192 31.84 29.96 -15.31
C VAL A 192 30.56 29.66 -14.54
N HIS A 193 29.77 30.71 -14.29
CA HIS A 193 28.37 30.60 -13.94
C HIS A 193 27.69 29.92 -15.13
N GLY A 194 27.65 28.58 -15.09
CA GLY A 194 27.33 27.71 -16.23
C GLY A 194 26.24 28.26 -17.12
N GLU A 195 26.66 28.92 -18.20
CA GLU A 195 25.77 29.34 -19.28
C GLU A 195 25.06 28.09 -19.76
N ASP A 196 23.74 28.09 -19.59
CA ASP A 196 22.86 26.97 -19.88
C ASP A 196 23.52 25.61 -19.57
N ALA A 197 23.72 25.35 -18.28
CA ALA A 197 23.46 24.02 -17.73
C ALA A 197 21.98 23.68 -18.00
N ALA A 198 21.68 23.45 -19.29
CA ALA A 198 20.37 23.13 -19.81
C ALA A 198 19.83 22.04 -18.92
N GLU A 199 18.69 22.32 -18.28
CA GLU A 199 18.13 21.40 -17.29
C GLU A 199 18.19 20.01 -17.91
N ILE A 200 18.97 19.11 -17.29
CA ILE A 200 18.84 17.69 -17.54
C ILE A 200 17.55 17.28 -16.85
N ALA A 201 16.45 17.82 -17.39
CA ALA A 201 15.08 17.60 -17.02
C ALA A 201 14.89 16.11 -17.16
N ALA A 202 14.87 15.42 -16.01
CA ALA A 202 14.89 13.98 -15.95
C ALA A 202 13.88 13.43 -16.96
N PRO A 203 14.32 12.60 -17.93
CA PRO A 203 13.65 12.43 -19.21
C PRO A 203 12.15 12.20 -18.99
N PRO A 204 11.27 12.96 -19.67
CA PRO A 204 9.89 13.14 -19.27
C PRO A 204 9.25 11.78 -19.01
N ARG A 205 8.89 11.55 -17.74
CA ARG A 205 8.48 10.23 -17.25
C ARG A 205 7.45 9.63 -18.19
N LYS A 206 7.83 8.52 -18.84
CA LYS A 206 7.00 7.85 -19.84
C LYS A 206 5.59 7.66 -19.29
N GLU A 207 4.64 8.36 -19.92
CA GLU A 207 3.26 8.39 -19.47
C GLU A 207 2.65 6.98 -19.50
N ARG A 208 1.77 6.69 -18.54
CA ARG A 208 1.11 5.39 -18.48
C ARG A 208 0.18 5.23 -19.68
N PRO A 209 0.20 4.08 -20.40
CA PRO A 209 -0.63 3.87 -21.59
C PRO A 209 -2.11 4.21 -21.38
N ALA A 210 -2.69 3.85 -20.23
CA ALA A 210 -4.08 4.19 -19.90
C ALA A 210 -4.40 5.70 -19.91
N ILE A 211 -3.45 6.56 -19.51
CA ILE A 211 -3.64 8.02 -19.49
C ILE A 211 -3.51 8.57 -20.92
N ALA A 212 -2.55 8.06 -21.69
CA ALA A 212 -2.37 8.43 -23.10
C ALA A 212 -3.56 7.99 -23.97
N GLU A 213 -4.10 6.79 -23.76
CA GLU A 213 -5.30 6.29 -24.47
C GLU A 213 -6.56 7.09 -24.09
N GLU A 214 -6.68 7.59 -22.84
CA GLU A 214 -7.80 8.47 -22.44
C GLU A 214 -7.67 9.86 -23.08
N ARG A 215 -6.48 10.48 -23.02
CA ARG A 215 -6.26 11.79 -23.67
C ARG A 215 -6.47 11.73 -25.19
N ALA A 216 -6.19 10.60 -25.81
CA ALA A 216 -6.45 10.34 -27.23
C ALA A 216 -7.92 9.98 -27.53
N GLY A 217 -8.81 9.90 -26.54
CA GLY A 217 -10.22 9.54 -26.71
C GLY A 217 -10.46 8.07 -27.10
N ILE A 218 -9.45 7.20 -27.03
CA ILE A 218 -9.53 5.78 -27.40
C ILE A 218 -10.33 5.00 -26.37
N ILE A 219 -10.17 5.36 -25.10
CA ILE A 219 -10.95 4.87 -23.96
C ILE A 219 -11.71 6.02 -23.31
N ARG A 220 -12.74 5.67 -22.54
CA ARG A 220 -13.42 6.58 -21.61
C ARG A 220 -13.88 5.82 -20.36
N PHE A 221 -14.00 6.54 -19.26
CA PHE A 221 -14.54 6.03 -18.01
C PHE A 221 -16.00 6.45 -17.90
N VAL A 222 -16.89 5.49 -17.70
CA VAL A 222 -18.35 5.73 -17.59
C VAL A 222 -18.90 5.04 -16.36
N VAL A 223 -19.80 5.72 -15.65
CA VAL A 223 -20.53 5.12 -14.52
C VAL A 223 -21.92 4.73 -15.02
N VAL A 224 -22.27 3.46 -14.82
CA VAL A 224 -23.53 2.86 -15.25
C VAL A 224 -24.20 2.12 -14.09
N THR A 225 -25.53 2.03 -14.13
CA THR A 225 -26.36 1.19 -13.25
C THR A 225 -27.49 0.58 -14.09
N ASN A 226 -28.32 -0.29 -13.51
CA ASN A 226 -29.46 -0.90 -14.20
C ASN A 226 -30.66 0.06 -14.32
N ASP A 227 -30.47 1.08 -15.14
CA ASP A 227 -31.44 2.10 -15.58
C ASP A 227 -32.41 1.58 -16.67
N ALA A 228 -32.29 0.32 -17.09
CA ALA A 228 -32.96 -0.28 -18.26
C ALA A 228 -32.60 0.34 -19.64
N SER A 229 -31.56 1.18 -19.72
CA SER A 229 -31.02 1.67 -20.99
C SER A 229 -30.28 0.56 -21.75
N PRO A 230 -30.48 0.42 -23.09
CA PRO A 230 -29.72 -0.53 -23.90
C PRO A 230 -28.21 -0.36 -23.79
N ALA A 231 -27.72 0.89 -23.73
CA ALA A 231 -26.28 1.18 -23.63
C ALA A 231 -25.70 0.73 -22.28
N SER A 232 -26.37 1.06 -21.17
CA SER A 232 -26.00 0.62 -19.83
C SER A 232 -26.04 -0.90 -19.71
N MET A 233 -27.07 -1.55 -20.26
CA MET A 233 -27.19 -3.01 -20.26
C MET A 233 -26.09 -3.72 -21.06
N ILE A 234 -25.64 -3.17 -22.19
CA ILE A 234 -24.49 -3.69 -22.94
C ILE A 234 -23.21 -3.61 -22.08
N ILE A 235 -22.96 -2.46 -21.44
CA ILE A 235 -21.76 -2.24 -20.61
C ILE A 235 -21.78 -3.16 -19.38
N LEU A 236 -22.91 -3.23 -18.66
CA LEU A 236 -23.08 -4.13 -17.51
C LEU A 236 -22.92 -5.60 -17.90
N THR A 237 -23.41 -6.01 -19.07
CA THR A 237 -23.22 -7.37 -19.59
C THR A 237 -21.74 -7.65 -19.91
N GLY A 238 -21.04 -6.68 -20.50
CA GLY A 238 -19.59 -6.75 -20.72
C GLY A 238 -18.80 -6.89 -19.41
N LEU A 239 -19.09 -6.05 -18.42
CA LEU A 239 -18.50 -6.14 -17.08
C LEU A 239 -18.77 -7.49 -16.41
N LYS A 240 -20.03 -7.95 -16.40
CA LYS A 240 -20.41 -9.28 -15.88
C LYS A 240 -19.59 -10.39 -16.53
N ASN A 241 -19.41 -10.36 -17.85
CA ASN A 241 -18.61 -11.35 -18.57
C ASN A 241 -17.10 -11.28 -18.20
N ILE A 242 -16.56 -10.09 -17.92
CA ILE A 242 -15.18 -9.94 -17.43
C ILE A 242 -15.04 -10.47 -16.01
N PHE A 243 -15.91 -10.07 -15.08
CA PHE A 243 -15.88 -10.55 -13.71
C PHE A 243 -16.02 -12.08 -13.64
N GLN A 244 -16.94 -12.68 -14.40
CA GLN A 244 -17.11 -14.15 -14.47
C GLN A 244 -15.88 -14.90 -15.03
N LYS A 245 -14.98 -14.23 -15.76
CA LYS A 245 -13.72 -14.80 -16.26
C LYS A 245 -12.54 -14.54 -15.32
N GLN A 246 -12.46 -13.35 -14.73
CA GLN A 246 -11.33 -12.90 -13.91
C GLN A 246 -11.47 -13.27 -12.41
N LEU A 247 -12.69 -13.56 -11.94
CA LEU A 247 -13.00 -13.96 -10.57
C LEU A 247 -13.60 -15.38 -10.54
N PRO A 248 -12.85 -16.44 -10.91
CA PRO A 248 -13.38 -17.79 -11.08
C PRO A 248 -13.91 -18.43 -9.78
N LYS A 249 -13.53 -17.90 -8.61
CA LYS A 249 -14.04 -18.33 -7.30
C LYS A 249 -15.44 -17.78 -6.98
N MET A 250 -15.88 -16.74 -7.68
CA MET A 250 -17.18 -16.10 -7.46
C MET A 250 -18.26 -16.78 -8.32
N PRO A 251 -19.40 -17.22 -7.76
CA PRO A 251 -20.46 -17.85 -8.54
C PRO A 251 -20.99 -16.93 -9.65
N ARG A 252 -21.26 -17.49 -10.83
CA ARG A 252 -21.61 -16.71 -12.03
C ARG A 252 -22.93 -15.96 -11.86
N GLU A 253 -23.89 -16.62 -11.23
CA GLU A 253 -25.23 -16.13 -10.90
C GLU A 253 -25.15 -15.03 -9.84
N TYR A 254 -24.23 -15.16 -8.88
CA TYR A 254 -23.96 -14.15 -7.86
C TYR A 254 -23.41 -12.86 -8.47
N ILE A 255 -22.42 -12.97 -9.37
CA ILE A 255 -21.90 -11.83 -10.14
C ILE A 255 -23.03 -11.16 -10.92
N ALA A 256 -23.79 -11.95 -11.70
CA ALA A 256 -24.88 -11.41 -12.52
C ALA A 256 -25.93 -10.67 -11.68
N ARG A 257 -26.34 -11.27 -10.55
CA ARG A 257 -27.33 -10.69 -9.64
C ARG A 257 -26.88 -9.33 -9.09
N LEU A 258 -25.61 -9.16 -8.72
CA LEU A 258 -25.10 -7.89 -8.16
C LEU A 258 -24.72 -6.86 -9.23
N VAL A 259 -24.22 -7.26 -10.40
CA VAL A 259 -23.92 -6.32 -11.50
C VAL A 259 -25.20 -5.69 -12.07
N PHE A 260 -26.31 -6.42 -12.09
CA PHE A 260 -27.62 -5.90 -12.52
C PHE A 260 -28.51 -5.38 -11.38
N ASP A 261 -28.01 -5.33 -10.14
CA ASP A 261 -28.75 -4.80 -9.00
C ASP A 261 -28.79 -3.26 -9.04
N ARG A 262 -29.97 -2.67 -8.87
CA ARG A 262 -30.17 -1.20 -8.99
C ARG A 262 -29.57 -0.38 -7.84
N ALA A 263 -29.24 -1.01 -6.71
CA ALA A 263 -28.50 -0.35 -5.64
C ALA A 263 -26.98 -0.36 -5.87
N HIS A 264 -26.52 -1.02 -6.94
CA HIS A 264 -25.12 -1.10 -7.32
C HIS A 264 -24.83 -0.19 -8.53
N TYR A 265 -23.64 0.37 -8.53
CA TYR A 265 -23.09 1.19 -9.60
C TYR A 265 -21.84 0.52 -10.12
N SER A 266 -21.56 0.67 -11.41
CA SER A 266 -20.33 0.16 -12.00
C SER A 266 -19.62 1.24 -12.80
N MET A 267 -18.37 1.51 -12.44
CA MET A 267 -17.48 2.30 -13.27
C MET A 267 -16.78 1.38 -14.26
N ALA A 268 -17.04 1.58 -15.56
CA ALA A 268 -16.49 0.80 -16.66
C ALA A 268 -15.43 1.61 -17.43
N ILE A 269 -14.38 0.93 -17.86
CA ILE A 269 -13.48 1.37 -18.93
C ILE A 269 -14.08 0.89 -20.25
N VAL A 270 -14.45 1.82 -21.12
CA VAL A 270 -15.04 1.52 -22.42
C VAL A 270 -14.13 2.02 -23.54
N LYS A 271 -13.80 1.13 -24.47
CA LYS A 271 -12.96 1.37 -25.65
C LYS A 271 -13.84 1.37 -26.90
N ARG A 272 -13.45 2.14 -27.93
CA ARG A 272 -13.96 2.09 -29.32
C ARG A 272 -15.44 1.65 -29.46
N GLY A 273 -16.37 2.54 -29.12
CA GLY A 273 -17.81 2.20 -29.07
C GLY A 273 -18.25 1.77 -27.67
N LEU A 274 -18.77 0.54 -27.51
CA LEU A 274 -19.25 -0.02 -26.23
C LEU A 274 -18.43 -1.23 -25.74
N GLU A 275 -17.22 -1.43 -26.26
CA GLU A 275 -16.35 -2.54 -25.83
C GLU A 275 -15.83 -2.29 -24.41
N VAL A 276 -16.09 -3.22 -23.49
CA VAL A 276 -15.67 -3.09 -22.09
C VAL A 276 -14.29 -3.72 -21.89
N VAL A 277 -13.36 -2.95 -21.33
CA VAL A 277 -11.98 -3.39 -21.00
C VAL A 277 -11.86 -3.86 -19.55
N GLY A 278 -12.68 -3.30 -18.65
CA GLY A 278 -12.68 -3.65 -17.23
C GLY A 278 -13.55 -2.69 -16.44
N GLY A 279 -13.63 -2.88 -15.13
CA GLY A 279 -14.40 -2.00 -14.27
C GLY A 279 -14.38 -2.37 -12.79
N ILE A 280 -15.02 -1.50 -12.01
CA ILE A 280 -15.31 -1.70 -10.58
C ILE A 280 -16.81 -1.60 -10.38
N THR A 281 -17.42 -2.63 -9.80
CA THR A 281 -18.80 -2.56 -9.27
C THR A 281 -18.74 -2.25 -7.78
N TYR A 282 -19.48 -1.24 -7.35
CA TYR A 282 -19.52 -0.75 -5.98
C TYR A 282 -20.95 -0.41 -5.53
N ARG A 283 -21.15 -0.37 -4.23
CA ARG A 283 -22.42 -0.02 -3.59
C ARG A 283 -22.20 1.10 -2.56
N PRO A 284 -22.70 2.33 -2.78
CA PRO A 284 -22.60 3.40 -1.82
C PRO A 284 -23.59 3.22 -0.67
N PHE A 285 -23.14 3.51 0.56
CA PHE A 285 -23.93 3.57 1.78
C PHE A 285 -23.81 4.98 2.36
N GLU A 286 -24.50 5.95 1.76
CA GLU A 286 -24.34 7.37 2.06
C GLU A 286 -24.70 7.74 3.51
N GLY A 287 -25.63 7.03 4.15
CA GLY A 287 -25.91 7.21 5.58
C GLY A 287 -24.72 6.86 6.48
N GLN A 288 -23.89 5.92 6.03
CA GLN A 288 -22.73 5.37 6.73
C GLN A 288 -21.40 5.95 6.18
N LYS A 289 -21.45 6.82 5.17
CA LYS A 289 -20.31 7.52 4.52
C LYS A 289 -19.21 6.61 3.96
N PHE A 290 -19.55 5.36 3.62
CA PHE A 290 -18.65 4.44 2.95
C PHE A 290 -19.30 3.82 1.71
N ALA A 291 -18.49 3.26 0.81
CA ALA A 291 -18.98 2.39 -0.26
C ALA A 291 -18.27 1.03 -0.23
N GLU A 292 -19.03 -0.04 -0.47
CA GLU A 292 -18.51 -1.39 -0.65
C GLU A 292 -18.02 -1.54 -2.10
N ILE A 293 -16.76 -1.92 -2.30
CA ILE A 293 -16.27 -2.41 -3.59
C ILE A 293 -16.56 -3.91 -3.65
N VAL A 294 -17.44 -4.29 -4.57
CA VAL A 294 -17.95 -5.66 -4.71
C VAL A 294 -17.12 -6.45 -5.70
N PHE A 295 -16.82 -5.86 -6.87
CA PHE A 295 -15.98 -6.48 -7.90
C PHE A 295 -15.00 -5.46 -8.47
N CYS A 296 -13.77 -5.90 -8.77
CA CYS A 296 -12.74 -5.10 -9.41
C CYS A 296 -11.92 -5.99 -10.35
N ALA A 297 -12.00 -5.77 -11.67
CA ALA A 297 -11.26 -6.58 -12.64
C ALA A 297 -11.00 -5.83 -13.95
N ILE A 298 -9.88 -6.18 -14.59
CA ILE A 298 -9.50 -5.76 -15.96
C ILE A 298 -9.32 -7.02 -16.80
N THR A 299 -9.74 -7.00 -18.07
CA THR A 299 -9.52 -8.12 -18.99
C THR A 299 -8.03 -8.47 -19.11
N GLY A 300 -7.69 -9.76 -19.10
CA GLY A 300 -6.30 -10.24 -19.02
C GLY A 300 -5.36 -9.64 -20.08
N THR A 301 -5.84 -9.45 -21.31
CA THR A 301 -5.09 -8.87 -22.43
C THR A 301 -4.72 -7.39 -22.27
N GLU A 302 -5.39 -6.67 -21.37
CA GLU A 302 -5.18 -5.25 -21.12
C GLU A 302 -4.56 -5.01 -19.72
N GLN A 303 -4.24 -6.05 -18.95
CA GLN A 303 -3.55 -5.92 -17.67
C GLN A 303 -2.13 -5.33 -17.84
N VAL A 304 -1.52 -4.90 -16.73
CA VAL A 304 -0.18 -4.27 -16.66
C VAL A 304 -0.08 -2.87 -17.33
N LYS A 305 -0.96 -2.48 -18.26
CA LYS A 305 -1.00 -1.15 -18.91
C LYS A 305 -1.40 0.04 -18.01
N GLY A 306 -1.64 -0.22 -16.72
CA GLY A 306 -1.98 0.79 -15.70
C GLY A 306 -3.48 1.02 -15.47
N TYR A 307 -4.36 0.39 -16.25
CA TYR A 307 -5.81 0.59 -16.18
C TYR A 307 -6.41 0.47 -14.79
N GLY A 308 -6.06 -0.57 -14.01
CA GLY A 308 -6.62 -0.74 -12.66
C GLY A 308 -6.31 0.42 -11.71
N SER A 309 -5.10 0.98 -11.76
CA SER A 309 -4.74 2.15 -10.95
C SER A 309 -5.45 3.42 -11.42
N HIS A 310 -5.59 3.58 -12.74
CA HIS A 310 -6.28 4.73 -13.33
C HIS A 310 -7.79 4.72 -13.05
N LEU A 311 -8.40 3.53 -13.15
CA LEU A 311 -9.79 3.25 -12.79
C LEU A 311 -10.09 3.53 -11.32
N MET A 312 -9.20 3.15 -10.40
CA MET A 312 -9.36 3.46 -8.99
C MET A 312 -9.25 4.98 -8.72
N ASN A 313 -8.39 5.70 -9.44
CA ASN A 313 -8.31 7.15 -9.32
C ASN A 313 -9.59 7.84 -9.80
N HIS A 314 -10.10 7.43 -10.97
CA HIS A 314 -11.40 7.86 -11.48
C HIS A 314 -12.53 7.56 -10.49
N LEU A 315 -12.56 6.36 -9.91
CA LEU A 315 -13.58 5.96 -8.93
C LEU A 315 -13.54 6.84 -7.66
N LYS A 316 -12.35 7.10 -7.12
CA LYS A 316 -12.17 7.97 -5.95
C LYS A 316 -12.64 9.40 -6.21
N ASP A 317 -12.20 9.98 -7.33
CA ASP A 317 -12.58 11.34 -7.69
C ASP A 317 -14.08 11.45 -8.01
N HIS A 318 -14.67 10.45 -8.65
CA HIS A 318 -16.10 10.38 -8.90
C HIS A 318 -16.92 10.27 -7.60
N VAL A 319 -16.66 9.25 -6.78
CA VAL A 319 -17.45 8.99 -5.54
C VAL A 319 -17.36 10.17 -4.58
N LYS A 320 -16.18 10.80 -4.45
CA LYS A 320 -15.98 11.99 -3.63
C LYS A 320 -16.71 13.24 -4.17
N ALA A 321 -17.00 13.29 -5.46
CA ALA A 321 -17.71 14.40 -6.11
C ALA A 321 -19.23 14.20 -6.17
N THR A 322 -19.71 12.95 -6.24
CA THR A 322 -21.13 12.62 -6.42
C THR A 322 -21.84 12.12 -5.16
N THR A 323 -21.10 11.73 -4.12
CA THR A 323 -21.66 11.19 -2.87
C THR A 323 -20.95 11.80 -1.64
N ASN A 324 -21.46 11.55 -0.45
CA ASN A 324 -20.80 11.89 0.80
C ASN A 324 -19.79 10.81 1.30
N CYS A 325 -19.56 9.75 0.51
CA CYS A 325 -18.74 8.62 0.92
C CYS A 325 -17.24 8.96 0.86
N MET A 326 -16.58 8.86 2.01
CA MET A 326 -15.14 9.11 2.16
C MET A 326 -14.30 7.84 2.36
N HIS A 327 -14.96 6.69 2.53
CA HIS A 327 -14.32 5.42 2.81
C HIS A 327 -14.71 4.35 1.78
N PHE A 328 -13.76 3.49 1.42
CA PHE A 328 -14.04 2.24 0.73
C PHE A 328 -13.75 1.04 1.63
N LEU A 329 -14.66 0.07 1.63
CA LEU A 329 -14.47 -1.26 2.18
C LEU A 329 -14.53 -2.29 1.06
N THR A 330 -13.69 -3.31 1.11
CA THR A 330 -13.65 -4.39 0.13
C THR A 330 -13.20 -5.67 0.81
N TYR A 331 -13.73 -6.82 0.40
CA TYR A 331 -13.02 -8.07 0.58
C TYR A 331 -12.07 -8.26 -0.61
N ALA A 332 -10.81 -8.54 -0.31
CA ALA A 332 -9.75 -8.75 -1.30
C ALA A 332 -9.22 -10.18 -1.22
N ASP A 333 -9.22 -10.88 -2.36
CA ASP A 333 -8.49 -12.14 -2.51
C ASP A 333 -6.99 -11.92 -2.22
N ASN A 334 -6.31 -12.96 -1.72
CA ASN A 334 -4.88 -12.90 -1.36
C ASN A 334 -3.98 -12.35 -2.50
N TYR A 335 -4.29 -12.67 -3.76
CA TYR A 335 -3.58 -12.15 -4.94
C TYR A 335 -3.84 -10.65 -5.21
N ALA A 336 -4.98 -10.12 -4.77
CA ALA A 336 -5.39 -8.73 -4.97
C ALA A 336 -4.92 -7.78 -3.85
N ILE A 337 -4.54 -8.29 -2.66
CA ILE A 337 -4.06 -7.47 -1.53
C ILE A 337 -2.94 -6.51 -1.96
N GLY A 338 -1.99 -6.96 -2.78
CA GLY A 338 -0.89 -6.13 -3.29
C GLY A 338 -1.34 -4.99 -4.21
N TYR A 339 -2.44 -5.17 -4.96
CA TYR A 339 -3.05 -4.11 -5.76
C TYR A 339 -3.75 -3.09 -4.86
N PHE A 340 -4.60 -3.55 -3.92
CA PHE A 340 -5.34 -2.70 -3.01
C PHE A 340 -4.40 -1.89 -2.08
N LYS A 341 -3.34 -2.51 -1.53
CA LYS A 341 -2.28 -1.79 -0.81
C LYS A 341 -1.69 -0.64 -1.63
N LYS A 342 -1.36 -0.87 -2.91
CA LYS A 342 -0.87 0.18 -3.84
C LYS A 342 -1.91 1.27 -4.13
N GLN A 343 -3.20 0.99 -3.93
CA GLN A 343 -4.27 1.99 -4.04
C GLN A 343 -4.58 2.68 -2.70
N GLY A 344 -3.79 2.46 -1.64
CA GLY A 344 -3.99 3.08 -0.33
C GLY A 344 -5.04 2.39 0.55
N PHE A 345 -5.27 1.10 0.35
CA PHE A 345 -6.04 0.27 1.29
C PHE A 345 -5.10 -0.36 2.34
N THR A 346 -5.54 -0.40 3.59
CA THR A 346 -4.91 -1.13 4.70
C THR A 346 -5.82 -2.30 5.14
N LYS A 347 -5.28 -3.23 5.95
CA LYS A 347 -6.09 -4.23 6.67
C LYS A 347 -6.77 -3.62 7.90
N GLU A 348 -6.27 -2.49 8.40
CA GLU A 348 -6.80 -1.79 9.57
C GLU A 348 -8.06 -1.00 9.22
N ILE A 349 -9.20 -1.43 9.75
CA ILE A 349 -10.49 -0.76 9.54
C ILE A 349 -10.60 0.37 10.56
N GLN A 350 -10.56 1.63 10.10
CA GLN A 350 -10.70 2.81 10.96
C GLN A 350 -12.18 3.16 11.25
N LEU A 351 -13.11 2.51 10.54
CA LEU A 351 -14.54 2.63 10.78
C LEU A 351 -14.98 1.68 11.90
N ASP A 352 -15.72 2.22 12.87
CA ASP A 352 -16.32 1.42 13.93
C ASP A 352 -17.19 0.29 13.34
N ARG A 353 -17.15 -0.88 13.99
CA ARG A 353 -17.80 -2.10 13.51
C ARG A 353 -19.32 -1.93 13.32
N SER A 354 -19.98 -1.11 14.13
CA SER A 354 -21.41 -0.81 14.01
C SER A 354 -21.79 -0.06 12.71
N VAL A 355 -20.84 0.62 12.07
CA VAL A 355 -21.06 1.40 10.85
C VAL A 355 -21.17 0.50 9.61
N TRP A 356 -20.46 -0.63 9.58
CA TRP A 356 -20.32 -1.46 8.37
C TRP A 356 -20.71 -2.93 8.53
N ALA A 357 -20.70 -3.49 9.74
CA ALA A 357 -21.07 -4.89 9.95
C ALA A 357 -22.54 -5.13 9.58
N GLY A 358 -22.80 -6.19 8.79
CA GLY A 358 -24.13 -6.50 8.26
C GLY A 358 -24.58 -5.67 7.04
N TYR A 359 -23.84 -4.62 6.67
CA TYR A 359 -24.10 -3.87 5.43
C TYR A 359 -23.34 -4.45 4.23
N ILE A 360 -22.06 -4.75 4.42
CA ILE A 360 -21.19 -5.40 3.43
C ILE A 360 -21.38 -6.92 3.45
N LYS A 361 -20.89 -7.59 2.40
CA LYS A 361 -20.93 -9.05 2.29
C LYS A 361 -19.61 -9.67 2.69
N ASP A 362 -19.68 -10.68 3.55
CA ASP A 362 -18.54 -11.49 3.93
C ASP A 362 -18.23 -12.52 2.82
N TYR A 363 -16.96 -12.63 2.45
CA TYR A 363 -16.49 -13.59 1.44
C TYR A 363 -15.48 -14.55 2.07
N GLU A 364 -15.76 -15.85 2.00
CA GLU A 364 -14.89 -16.89 2.53
C GLU A 364 -13.50 -16.86 1.86
N GLY A 365 -12.44 -16.81 2.67
CA GLY A 365 -11.06 -16.69 2.18
C GLY A 365 -10.65 -15.30 1.67
N GLY A 366 -11.54 -14.30 1.71
CA GLY A 366 -11.21 -12.91 1.43
C GLY A 366 -10.66 -12.18 2.66
N THR A 367 -9.67 -11.31 2.47
CA THR A 367 -9.21 -10.38 3.51
C THR A 367 -9.98 -9.07 3.40
N ILE A 368 -10.66 -8.64 4.47
CA ILE A 368 -11.27 -7.30 4.52
C ILE A 368 -10.20 -6.21 4.50
N MET A 369 -10.42 -5.17 3.69
CA MET A 369 -9.51 -4.05 3.51
C MET A 369 -10.28 -2.72 3.46
N HIS A 370 -9.65 -1.68 3.99
CA HIS A 370 -10.23 -0.35 4.16
C HIS A 370 -9.35 0.73 3.53
N CYS A 371 -9.94 1.66 2.76
CA CYS A 371 -9.28 2.87 2.26
C CYS A 371 -10.03 4.12 2.73
N SER A 372 -9.32 4.99 3.44
CA SER A 372 -9.79 6.35 3.77
C SER A 372 -9.31 7.32 2.68
N MET A 373 -10.22 8.05 2.04
CA MET A 373 -9.89 8.99 0.96
C MET A 373 -9.43 10.34 1.50
N LEU A 374 -8.47 10.96 0.82
CA LEU A 374 -7.92 12.26 1.19
C LEU A 374 -8.83 13.40 0.67
N PRO A 375 -9.44 14.23 1.54
CA PRO A 375 -10.46 15.20 1.13
C PRO A 375 -9.98 16.18 0.04
N ARG A 376 -8.77 16.72 0.22
CA ARG A 376 -8.20 17.78 -0.63
C ARG A 376 -7.48 17.28 -1.89
N VAL A 377 -7.29 15.97 -2.04
CA VAL A 377 -6.53 15.39 -3.17
C VAL A 377 -7.46 15.01 -4.30
N LYS A 378 -7.09 15.38 -5.54
CA LYS A 378 -7.68 14.85 -6.77
C LYS A 378 -6.79 13.72 -7.27
N TYR A 379 -7.27 12.49 -7.21
CA TYR A 379 -6.50 11.26 -7.43
C TYR A 379 -5.96 11.14 -8.87
N LEU A 380 -6.67 11.65 -9.86
CA LEU A 380 -6.20 11.73 -11.25
C LEU A 380 -4.97 12.65 -11.42
N GLU A 381 -4.79 13.62 -10.53
CA GLU A 381 -3.69 14.59 -10.57
C GLU A 381 -2.55 14.28 -9.58
N VAL A 382 -2.63 13.18 -8.83
CA VAL A 382 -1.62 12.82 -7.81
C VAL A 382 -0.19 12.76 -8.39
N ALA A 383 -0.02 12.30 -9.62
CA ALA A 383 1.31 12.21 -10.24
C ALA A 383 1.94 13.60 -10.48
N SER A 384 1.17 14.58 -10.94
CA SER A 384 1.66 15.95 -11.19
C SER A 384 1.76 16.74 -9.88
N MET A 385 0.84 16.53 -8.93
CA MET A 385 0.89 17.10 -7.58
C MET A 385 2.17 16.67 -6.85
N LEU A 386 2.48 15.36 -6.82
CA LEU A 386 3.69 14.83 -6.19
C LEU A 386 4.97 15.29 -6.90
N ALA A 387 4.94 15.45 -8.23
CA ALA A 387 6.08 16.01 -8.97
C ALA A 387 6.35 17.47 -8.57
N LYS A 388 5.30 18.32 -8.52
CA LYS A 388 5.41 19.71 -8.05
C LYS A 388 5.89 19.81 -6.60
N GLN A 389 5.34 18.98 -5.70
CA GLN A 389 5.78 18.92 -4.30
C GLN A 389 7.25 18.51 -4.17
N LYS A 390 7.70 17.50 -4.94
CA LYS A 390 9.10 17.09 -4.99
C LYS A 390 9.98 18.24 -5.47
N GLU A 391 9.59 18.97 -6.51
CA GLU A 391 10.39 20.06 -7.05
C GLU A 391 10.52 21.25 -6.09
N VAL A 392 9.46 21.59 -5.34
CA VAL A 392 9.54 22.59 -4.27
C VAL A 392 10.54 22.17 -3.18
N ILE A 393 10.53 20.89 -2.79
CA ILE A 393 11.49 20.35 -1.81
C ILE A 393 12.91 20.36 -2.36
N LEU A 394 13.13 19.92 -3.61
CA LEU A 394 14.45 19.95 -4.25
C LEU A 394 14.98 21.38 -4.40
N SER A 395 14.16 22.32 -4.83
CA SER A 395 14.53 23.74 -4.89
C SER A 395 14.93 24.29 -3.52
N LYS A 396 14.24 23.90 -2.44
CA LYS A 396 14.64 24.29 -1.08
C LYS A 396 15.95 23.63 -0.63
N ILE A 397 16.22 22.40 -1.06
CA ILE A 397 17.50 21.69 -0.83
C ILE A 397 18.63 22.37 -1.60
N ARG A 398 18.44 22.77 -2.87
CA ARG A 398 19.46 23.47 -3.68
C ARG A 398 19.94 24.78 -3.05
N LEU A 399 19.09 25.47 -2.28
CA LEU A 399 19.47 26.68 -1.52
C LEU A 399 20.38 26.41 -0.31
N LEU A 400 20.59 25.16 0.08
CA LEU A 400 21.38 24.75 1.25
C LEU A 400 22.50 23.75 0.90
N SER A 401 22.33 22.99 -0.19
CA SER A 401 23.21 21.91 -0.61
C SER A 401 23.73 22.15 -2.02
N GLN A 402 25.06 22.11 -2.15
CA GLN A 402 25.77 22.20 -3.43
C GLN A 402 25.80 20.86 -4.19
N SER A 403 25.14 19.79 -3.72
CA SER A 403 25.15 18.46 -4.38
C SER A 403 24.49 18.41 -5.78
N HIS A 404 24.00 19.55 -6.27
CA HIS A 404 23.49 19.74 -7.63
C HIS A 404 24.52 20.38 -8.57
N VAL A 405 25.65 20.85 -8.05
CA VAL A 405 26.78 21.39 -8.81
C VAL A 405 27.57 20.22 -9.41
N VAL A 406 27.80 20.26 -10.72
CA VAL A 406 28.64 19.28 -11.42
C VAL A 406 30.04 19.87 -11.53
N HIS A 407 30.97 19.36 -10.73
CA HIS A 407 32.37 19.76 -10.79
C HIS A 407 33.09 19.04 -11.96
N PRO A 408 34.12 19.64 -12.57
CA PRO A 408 34.87 19.03 -13.66
C PRO A 408 35.54 17.72 -13.23
N GLY A 409 35.72 16.81 -14.19
CA GLY A 409 36.43 15.54 -13.97
C GLY A 409 37.89 15.77 -13.58
N LEU A 410 38.40 14.98 -12.64
CA LEU A 410 39.75 15.16 -12.11
C LEU A 410 40.83 14.77 -13.15
N PRO A 411 41.67 15.71 -13.63
CA PRO A 411 42.68 15.42 -14.64
C PRO A 411 43.79 14.48 -14.14
N PHE A 412 43.96 14.38 -12.81
CA PHE A 412 44.88 13.47 -12.14
C PHE A 412 44.71 12.00 -12.59
N PHE A 413 43.47 11.55 -12.86
CA PHE A 413 43.21 10.17 -13.26
C PHE A 413 43.30 9.92 -14.77
N ALA A 414 43.51 10.95 -15.59
CA ALA A 414 43.61 10.79 -17.04
C ALA A 414 44.91 10.10 -17.49
N ASN A 415 46.01 10.32 -16.77
CA ASN A 415 47.38 9.94 -17.18
C ASN A 415 48.06 8.97 -16.21
N VAL A 416 47.32 8.37 -15.25
CA VAL A 416 47.90 7.65 -14.10
C VAL A 416 47.27 6.26 -13.95
N SER A 417 48.08 5.29 -13.51
CA SER A 417 47.64 3.91 -13.25
C SER A 417 46.45 3.82 -12.27
N PRO A 418 45.47 2.91 -12.45
CA PRO A 418 44.25 2.82 -11.63
C PRO A 418 44.43 2.59 -10.12
N VAL A 419 45.66 2.34 -9.67
CA VAL A 419 46.01 2.03 -8.27
C VAL A 419 46.42 3.28 -7.48
N THR A 420 46.74 4.39 -8.15
CA THR A 420 47.22 5.60 -7.50
C THR A 420 46.09 6.33 -6.76
N LYS A 421 46.30 6.62 -5.49
CA LYS A 421 45.33 7.33 -4.63
C LYS A 421 45.63 8.83 -4.65
N ILE A 422 44.58 9.64 -4.75
CA ILE A 422 44.63 11.08 -4.43
C ILE A 422 44.13 11.28 -3.00
N ASP A 423 44.67 12.28 -2.30
CA ASP A 423 44.10 12.73 -1.02
C ASP A 423 42.74 13.40 -1.29
N PRO A 424 41.63 12.96 -0.66
CA PRO A 424 40.32 13.56 -0.86
C PRO A 424 40.27 15.06 -0.55
N SER A 425 41.11 15.57 0.37
CA SER A 425 41.16 16.99 0.71
C SER A 425 41.68 17.89 -0.43
N LEU A 426 42.37 17.30 -1.41
CA LEU A 426 42.90 17.98 -2.60
C LEU A 426 41.94 17.98 -3.79
N VAL A 427 40.79 17.31 -3.69
CA VAL A 427 39.76 17.26 -4.74
C VAL A 427 38.92 18.54 -4.65
N PRO A 428 38.96 19.47 -5.64
CA PRO A 428 38.35 20.80 -5.52
C PRO A 428 36.87 20.75 -5.15
N GLY A 429 36.05 20.05 -5.95
CA GLY A 429 34.62 19.92 -5.67
C GLY A 429 34.26 19.19 -4.38
N LEU A 430 35.16 18.35 -3.85
CA LEU A 430 34.94 17.69 -2.56
C LEU A 430 35.21 18.68 -1.41
N LYS A 431 36.32 19.42 -1.48
CA LYS A 431 36.64 20.50 -0.54
C LYS A 431 35.58 21.61 -0.54
N GLU A 432 35.13 22.03 -1.72
CA GLU A 432 34.06 23.02 -1.90
C GLU A 432 32.73 22.57 -1.27
N SER A 433 32.41 21.27 -1.37
CA SER A 433 31.18 20.70 -0.81
C SER A 433 31.12 20.69 0.74
N GLY A 434 32.18 21.14 1.41
CA GLY A 434 32.29 21.14 2.88
C GLY A 434 32.67 19.78 3.46
N TRP A 435 33.29 18.91 2.65
CA TRP A 435 33.76 17.59 3.09
C TRP A 435 34.78 17.71 4.22
N THR A 436 34.65 16.83 5.22
CA THR A 436 35.67 16.61 6.25
C THR A 436 36.00 15.11 6.36
N PRO A 437 37.20 14.75 6.83
CA PRO A 437 37.56 13.35 7.11
C PRO A 437 36.57 12.67 8.08
N GLU A 438 36.00 13.42 9.03
CA GLU A 438 35.01 12.95 10.00
C GLU A 438 33.68 12.58 9.32
N MET A 439 33.23 13.38 8.33
CA MET A 439 32.02 13.07 7.54
C MET A 439 32.21 11.82 6.67
N ASP A 440 33.41 11.65 6.10
CA ASP A 440 33.78 10.45 5.34
C ASP A 440 33.80 9.21 6.24
N GLU A 441 34.41 9.31 7.43
CA GLU A 441 34.42 8.22 8.40
C GLU A 441 32.99 7.84 8.85
N LEU A 442 32.14 8.83 9.17
CA LEU A 442 30.73 8.63 9.47
C LEU A 442 29.94 7.98 8.33
N THR A 443 30.28 8.29 7.08
CA THR A 443 29.64 7.71 5.89
C THR A 443 30.13 6.29 5.59
N ARG A 444 31.39 5.99 5.91
CA ARG A 444 31.99 4.65 5.79
C ARG A 444 31.62 3.70 6.92
N ARG A 445 31.24 4.21 8.09
CA ARG A 445 30.70 3.39 9.18
C ARG A 445 29.48 2.59 8.67
N PRO A 446 29.46 1.25 8.78
CA PRO A 446 28.32 0.46 8.35
C PRO A 446 27.04 0.92 9.05
N LYS A 447 26.03 1.35 8.27
CA LYS A 447 24.71 1.78 8.80
C LYS A 447 23.97 0.69 9.58
N ARG A 448 24.42 -0.57 9.47
CA ARG A 448 23.89 -1.76 10.11
C ARG A 448 25.06 -2.54 10.68
N GLY A 449 24.90 -3.14 11.87
CA GLY A 449 25.91 -4.04 12.44
C GLY A 449 26.16 -5.27 11.56
N PRO A 450 27.32 -5.94 11.68
CA PRO A 450 27.69 -7.06 10.80
C PRO A 450 26.70 -8.24 10.86
N GLN A 451 26.02 -8.43 12.00
CA GLN A 451 25.04 -9.49 12.21
C GLN A 451 23.63 -9.14 11.69
N PHE A 452 23.38 -7.92 11.17
CA PHE A 452 22.05 -7.49 10.71
C PHE A 452 21.46 -8.40 9.63
N ALA A 453 22.28 -8.84 8.68
CA ALA A 453 21.83 -9.75 7.61
C ALA A 453 21.37 -11.11 8.18
N VAL A 454 22.06 -11.63 9.19
CA VAL A 454 21.71 -12.88 9.89
C VAL A 454 20.43 -12.70 10.69
N MET A 455 20.33 -11.65 11.53
CA MET A 455 19.10 -11.33 12.28
C MET A 455 17.89 -11.18 11.36
N LYS A 456 18.05 -10.48 10.24
CA LYS A 456 16.99 -10.32 9.23
C LYS A 456 16.58 -11.65 8.60
N LYS A 457 17.54 -12.49 8.24
CA LYS A 457 17.27 -13.82 7.68
C LYS A 457 16.53 -14.71 8.68
N LEU A 458 16.99 -14.76 9.93
CA LEU A 458 16.34 -15.51 11.01
C LEU A 458 14.90 -15.00 11.23
N LEU A 459 14.68 -13.69 11.32
CA LEU A 459 13.35 -13.13 11.53
C LEU A 459 12.38 -13.46 10.39
N THR A 460 12.79 -13.35 9.13
CA THR A 460 11.97 -13.77 7.98
C THR A 460 11.58 -15.25 8.09
N LEU A 461 12.54 -16.13 8.44
CA LEU A 461 12.25 -17.56 8.63
C LEU A 461 11.27 -17.82 9.79
N LEU A 462 11.34 -17.06 10.88
CA LEU A 462 10.35 -17.17 11.97
C LEU A 462 8.96 -16.70 11.54
N ILE A 463 8.86 -15.59 10.81
CA ILE A 463 7.59 -15.05 10.30
C ILE A 463 6.92 -16.04 9.34
N ASP A 464 7.67 -16.60 8.39
CA ASP A 464 7.16 -17.51 7.37
C ASP A 464 6.82 -18.92 7.91
N HIS A 465 7.26 -19.28 9.11
CA HIS A 465 7.05 -20.62 9.68
C HIS A 465 5.56 -20.86 10.06
N PRO A 466 4.90 -21.98 9.69
CA PRO A 466 3.46 -22.20 9.92
C PRO A 466 2.97 -22.13 11.38
N SER A 467 3.87 -22.23 12.36
CA SER A 467 3.53 -22.09 13.80
C SER A 467 3.66 -20.65 14.33
N SER A 468 3.97 -19.66 13.47
CA SER A 468 4.21 -18.26 13.86
C SER A 468 2.95 -17.42 14.08
N TRP A 469 1.79 -17.86 13.57
CA TRP A 469 0.58 -17.03 13.44
C TRP A 469 0.12 -16.37 14.74
N ALA A 470 0.30 -17.02 15.89
CA ALA A 470 -0.09 -16.52 17.21
C ALA A 470 0.90 -15.49 17.80
N PHE A 471 2.06 -15.33 17.18
CA PHE A 471 3.16 -14.45 17.61
C PHE A 471 3.46 -13.36 16.57
N ALA A 472 2.67 -13.28 15.51
CA ALA A 472 2.90 -12.38 14.38
C ALA A 472 2.64 -10.89 14.68
N ASN A 473 1.84 -10.59 15.71
CA ASN A 473 1.47 -9.23 16.14
C ASN A 473 1.37 -9.20 17.67
N PRO A 474 1.37 -8.02 18.32
CA PRO A 474 1.10 -7.89 19.75
C PRO A 474 -0.25 -8.51 20.15
N VAL A 475 -0.34 -9.04 21.36
CA VAL A 475 -1.59 -9.58 21.91
C VAL A 475 -2.63 -8.47 22.04
N ASN A 476 -3.85 -8.67 21.54
CA ASN A 476 -4.90 -7.67 21.62
C ASN A 476 -5.40 -7.52 23.07
N ALA A 477 -5.20 -6.34 23.67
CA ALA A 477 -5.61 -6.02 25.03
C ALA A 477 -7.14 -6.03 25.24
N GLU A 478 -7.93 -5.91 24.18
CA GLU A 478 -9.40 -6.01 24.25
C GLU A 478 -9.89 -7.48 24.27
N GLU A 479 -9.14 -8.38 23.64
CA GLU A 479 -9.45 -9.82 23.60
C GLU A 479 -8.88 -10.57 24.81
N VAL A 480 -7.71 -10.14 25.30
CA VAL A 480 -6.98 -10.77 26.42
C VAL A 480 -6.65 -9.71 27.48
N THR A 481 -7.68 -9.33 28.24
CA THR A 481 -7.70 -8.12 29.10
C THR A 481 -6.72 -8.14 30.27
N ASP A 482 -6.28 -9.31 30.72
CA ASP A 482 -5.32 -9.49 31.80
C ASP A 482 -3.87 -9.72 31.34
N TYR A 483 -3.62 -9.92 30.03
CA TYR A 483 -2.29 -10.25 29.51
C TYR A 483 -1.19 -9.28 29.95
N TYR A 484 -1.41 -7.97 29.76
CA TYR A 484 -0.45 -6.92 30.11
C TYR A 484 -0.34 -6.62 31.61
N ASN A 485 -1.14 -7.29 32.46
CA ASN A 485 -0.97 -7.27 33.91
C ASN A 485 -0.17 -8.47 34.41
N VAL A 486 -0.01 -9.51 33.59
CA VAL A 486 0.70 -10.77 33.91
C VAL A 486 2.06 -10.85 33.22
N ILE A 487 2.17 -10.33 31.99
CA ILE A 487 3.41 -10.29 31.21
C ILE A 487 4.01 -8.89 31.26
N GLU A 488 5.13 -8.75 31.97
CA GLU A 488 5.82 -7.47 32.20
C GLU A 488 6.54 -6.94 30.94
N GLU A 489 7.16 -7.83 30.17
CA GLU A 489 7.92 -7.51 28.95
C GLU A 489 7.29 -8.19 27.72
N PRO A 490 6.18 -7.65 27.16
CA PRO A 490 5.54 -8.21 25.97
C PRO A 490 6.43 -8.09 24.73
N MET A 491 6.42 -9.13 23.89
CA MET A 491 7.20 -9.20 22.64
C MET A 491 6.46 -10.03 21.58
N ASP A 492 6.67 -9.70 20.31
CA ASP A 492 6.07 -10.33 19.14
C ASP A 492 6.93 -10.07 17.88
N LEU A 493 6.68 -10.81 16.80
CA LEU A 493 7.51 -10.78 15.60
C LEU A 493 7.44 -9.45 14.82
N ALA A 494 6.32 -8.71 14.88
CA ALA A 494 6.21 -7.40 14.24
C ALA A 494 6.95 -6.32 15.05
N THR A 495 6.91 -6.39 16.37
CA THR A 495 7.76 -5.56 17.26
C THR A 495 9.25 -5.85 17.02
N MET A 496 9.64 -7.12 16.87
CA MET A 496 11.00 -7.50 16.48
C MET A 496 11.40 -6.95 15.10
N GLU A 497 10.51 -6.99 14.11
CA GLU A 497 10.76 -6.40 12.78
C GLU A 497 10.98 -4.89 12.86
N SER A 498 10.18 -4.19 13.67
CA SER A 498 10.33 -2.76 13.93
C SER A 498 11.65 -2.43 14.64
N LYS A 499 12.03 -3.19 15.68
CA LYS A 499 13.32 -3.03 16.38
C LYS A 499 14.51 -3.30 15.46
N LEU A 500 14.43 -4.32 14.62
CA LEU A 500 15.50 -4.66 13.68
C LEU A 500 15.67 -3.57 12.62
N GLU A 501 14.60 -3.16 11.93
CA GLU A 501 14.69 -2.08 10.94
C GLU A 501 15.02 -0.73 11.59
N GLY A 502 14.64 -0.51 12.85
CA GLY A 502 15.07 0.63 13.69
C GLY A 502 16.53 0.58 14.16
N ASN A 503 17.29 -0.46 13.81
CA ASN A 503 18.68 -0.69 14.25
C ASN A 503 18.85 -0.79 15.78
N SER A 504 17.82 -1.26 16.48
CA SER A 504 17.77 -1.37 17.95
C SER A 504 18.37 -2.67 18.50
N TYR A 505 18.92 -3.53 17.63
CA TYR A 505 19.73 -4.69 18.01
C TYR A 505 21.18 -4.43 17.63
N GLU A 506 22.03 -4.22 18.65
CA GLU A 506 23.47 -4.06 18.49
C GLU A 506 24.17 -5.41 18.30
N THR A 507 23.64 -6.45 18.95
CA THR A 507 24.15 -7.82 18.90
C THR A 507 23.04 -8.84 18.61
N LEU A 508 23.42 -9.98 18.04
CA LEU A 508 22.55 -11.13 17.85
C LEU A 508 21.93 -11.62 19.18
N ASP A 509 22.64 -11.52 20.30
CA ASP A 509 22.11 -11.93 21.61
C ASP A 509 20.89 -11.12 22.05
N GLN A 510 20.86 -9.81 21.76
CA GLN A 510 19.69 -8.96 22.03
C GLN A 510 18.49 -9.38 21.16
N PHE A 511 18.73 -9.78 19.91
CA PHE A 511 17.70 -10.32 19.02
C PHE A 511 17.19 -11.70 19.47
N LEU A 512 18.10 -12.59 19.88
CA LEU A 512 17.74 -13.93 20.38
C LEU A 512 17.05 -13.88 21.75
N TYR A 513 17.35 -12.86 22.57
CA TYR A 513 16.63 -12.59 23.81
C TYR A 513 15.15 -12.30 23.53
N ASP A 514 14.86 -11.32 22.66
CA ASP A 514 13.48 -10.97 22.26
C ASP A 514 12.76 -12.17 21.62
N ALA A 515 13.42 -12.92 20.74
CA ALA A 515 12.85 -14.10 20.12
C ALA A 515 12.44 -15.17 21.15
N ARG A 516 13.28 -15.41 22.17
CA ARG A 516 13.00 -16.33 23.28
C ARG A 516 11.95 -15.77 24.24
N LEU A 517 11.88 -14.45 24.41
CA LEU A 517 10.91 -13.77 25.25
C LEU A 517 9.47 -14.03 24.76
N ILE A 518 9.24 -14.06 23.43
CA ILE A 518 7.96 -14.50 22.83
C ILE A 518 7.54 -15.88 23.36
N PHE A 519 8.45 -16.86 23.33
CA PHE A 519 8.15 -18.24 23.73
C PHE A 519 7.98 -18.38 25.25
N ASN A 520 8.81 -17.67 26.01
CA ASN A 520 8.74 -17.66 27.48
C ASN A 520 7.45 -17.00 27.97
N ASN A 521 7.05 -15.85 27.42
CA ASN A 521 5.78 -15.21 27.72
C ASN A 521 4.58 -16.11 27.37
N CYS A 522 4.64 -16.77 26.21
CA CYS A 522 3.63 -17.75 25.81
C CYS A 522 3.47 -18.86 26.86
N ARG A 523 4.58 -19.46 27.34
CA ARG A 523 4.60 -20.51 28.37
C ARG A 523 4.19 -20.03 29.76
N SER A 524 4.54 -18.80 30.14
CA SER A 524 4.18 -18.22 31.43
C SER A 524 2.69 -17.87 31.52
N TYR A 525 2.07 -17.51 30.39
CA TYR A 525 0.66 -17.11 30.33
C TYR A 525 -0.32 -18.26 30.06
N ASN A 526 0.04 -19.17 29.15
CA ASN A 526 -0.89 -20.18 28.63
C ASN A 526 -0.69 -21.55 29.31
N ASP A 527 -1.76 -22.36 29.34
CA ASP A 527 -1.68 -23.76 29.78
C ASP A 527 -0.66 -24.55 28.93
N ALA A 528 0.13 -25.41 29.59
CA ALA A 528 1.19 -26.19 28.96
C ALA A 528 0.72 -27.12 27.82
N GLN A 529 -0.55 -27.53 27.82
CA GLN A 529 -1.15 -28.35 26.77
C GLN A 529 -1.83 -27.53 25.65
N SER A 530 -1.85 -26.21 25.77
CA SER A 530 -2.43 -25.32 24.76
C SER A 530 -1.72 -25.41 23.40
N ASN A 531 -2.46 -25.11 22.33
CA ASN A 531 -1.88 -25.04 20.99
C ASN A 531 -0.87 -23.88 20.87
N TYR A 532 -1.01 -22.83 21.69
CA TYR A 532 -0.05 -21.73 21.78
C TYR A 532 1.32 -22.20 22.27
N VAL A 533 1.38 -22.92 23.40
CA VAL A 533 2.64 -23.47 23.93
C VAL A 533 3.25 -24.49 22.96
N LYS A 534 2.44 -25.35 22.35
CA LYS A 534 2.90 -26.29 21.31
C LYS A 534 3.53 -25.58 20.12
N ASN A 535 2.95 -24.45 19.68
CA ASN A 535 3.47 -23.66 18.57
C ASN A 535 4.73 -22.86 18.96
N ALA A 536 4.79 -22.31 20.18
CA ALA A 536 6.00 -21.66 20.71
C ALA A 536 7.18 -22.63 20.75
N ASN A 537 6.99 -23.83 21.30
CA ASN A 537 8.05 -24.85 21.37
C ASN A 537 8.54 -25.29 19.98
N LYS A 538 7.64 -25.40 18.99
CA LYS A 538 8.02 -25.69 17.59
C LYS A 538 8.86 -24.56 17.00
N LEU A 539 8.43 -23.31 17.19
CA LEU A 539 9.10 -22.14 16.62
C LEU A 539 10.45 -21.85 17.30
N GLU A 540 10.58 -22.15 18.60
CA GLU A 540 11.85 -22.08 19.33
C GLU A 540 12.84 -23.16 18.89
N ASN A 541 12.39 -24.40 18.70
CA ASN A 541 13.23 -25.46 18.15
C ASN A 541 13.73 -25.08 16.74
N TYR A 542 12.83 -24.60 15.89
CA TYR A 542 13.18 -24.11 14.56
C TYR A 542 14.18 -22.94 14.61
N LEU A 543 13.98 -21.97 15.51
CA LEU A 543 14.97 -20.89 15.74
C LEU A 543 16.34 -21.47 16.09
N ASN A 544 16.41 -22.39 17.05
CA ASN A 544 17.68 -22.97 17.51
C ASN A 544 18.38 -23.80 16.41
N GLU A 545 17.63 -24.42 15.49
CA GLU A 545 18.17 -25.06 14.29
C GLU A 545 18.73 -24.04 13.31
N GLN A 546 17.98 -22.98 12.98
CA GLN A 546 18.42 -21.95 12.03
C GLN A 546 19.61 -21.14 12.59
N VAL A 547 19.64 -20.84 13.89
CA VAL A 547 20.78 -20.14 14.52
C VAL A 547 22.09 -20.89 14.27
N LYS A 548 22.12 -22.22 14.46
CA LYS A 548 23.32 -23.02 14.15
C LYS A 548 23.74 -22.83 12.69
N VAL A 549 22.81 -23.00 11.75
CA VAL A 549 23.07 -22.90 10.30
C VAL A 549 23.62 -21.53 9.86
N TYR A 550 23.18 -20.42 10.47
CA TYR A 550 23.55 -19.07 10.03
C TYR A 550 24.59 -18.36 10.92
N VAL A 551 25.01 -18.96 12.04
CA VAL A 551 25.93 -18.35 13.02
C VAL A 551 27.15 -19.23 13.26
N ASP A 552 26.98 -20.56 13.32
CA ASP A 552 28.02 -21.58 13.48
C ASP A 552 28.01 -22.56 12.27
N PRO A 553 28.33 -22.10 11.04
CA PRO A 553 28.19 -22.85 9.80
C PRO A 553 29.20 -24.00 9.59
#